data_AF-A0A0F9THL5-F1
#
_entry.id   AF-A0A0F9THL5-F1
#
_cell.length_a   1.000
_cell.length_b   1.000
_cell.length_c   1.000
_cell.angle_alpha   90.00
_cell.angle_beta   90.00
_cell.angle_gamma   90.00
#
_symmetry.space_group_name_H-M   'P 1'
#
loop_
_entity.id
_entity.type
_entity.pdbx_description
1 polymer ?
#
loop_
_entity_poly.entity_id
_entity_poly.type
_entity_poly.pdbx_seq_one_letter_code
_entity_poly.pdbx_strand_id
1 'polypeptide(L)'
;MAKDLSTILQAVNVASLLAEDEDRLNKISRQAYEGYEGDKDSCREWLGRNEEGMKLAMQIKGAERSKPFQGSANVMYPGIGSAAMQFSARAYPNLIPGREIVKGRVIGKDADGEKANKAARIATHMNWQLNEEMVEWKEETDRLLTVIPITGSCFKETYWSVGLRRIVSHYYPPNEIIMHYKARSMETVPRITKRYDLYPYQITERIRAGTFIKFDVNEATAQKDEEGYGKDITPYKSGDEHKPHLFLQQHCFLDLDGDGYPEPYVANIHYDTKQIVRIAPRFRVSDIEYGGKDDSKVLRIAAQQHYTMFTFMPSPDGSIYGSGFGSQLAPLNHVINSVLNMILDAGTLSNSQGGFMSNQLQFNTSKASGPIKFGLGEFKRVMSSGDDLRKNIVPLNEFFKEPSPVLFNLLGFMVQALDRESSVSELMSGEQSIHNE
;
A
#
# COMPACT_ATOMS: atom_id res chain seq x y z
N MET A 1 12.42 -15.05 38.56
CA MET A 1 13.48 -16.01 38.17
C MET A 1 14.03 -15.54 36.83
N ALA A 2 15.26 -15.01 36.79
CA ALA A 2 15.93 -14.70 35.53
C ALA A 2 16.20 -16.03 34.81
N LYS A 3 15.63 -16.23 33.62
CA LYS A 3 15.82 -17.45 32.85
C LYS A 3 17.08 -17.29 32.02
N ASP A 4 17.94 -18.30 32.07
CA ASP A 4 19.24 -18.30 31.38
C ASP A 4 19.04 -18.17 29.85
N LEU A 5 19.86 -17.34 29.20
CA LEU A 5 19.76 -17.00 27.77
C LEU A 5 19.80 -18.25 26.87
N SER A 6 20.53 -19.27 27.33
CA SER A 6 20.62 -20.60 26.71
C SER A 6 19.25 -21.29 26.58
N THR A 7 18.38 -21.14 27.59
CA THR A 7 17.05 -21.73 27.64
C THR A 7 16.07 -20.97 26.74
N ILE A 8 16.24 -19.66 26.64
CA ILE A 8 15.44 -18.78 25.77
C ILE A 8 15.72 -19.10 24.30
N LEU A 9 16.97 -19.35 23.93
CA LEU A 9 17.38 -19.65 22.56
C LEU A 9 16.93 -21.03 22.06
N GLN A 10 16.70 -21.99 22.96
CA GLN A 10 16.20 -23.32 22.60
C GLN A 10 14.67 -23.39 22.54
N ALA A 11 13.97 -22.41 23.11
CA ALA A 11 12.52 -22.39 23.16
C ALA A 11 11.92 -22.04 21.79
N VAL A 12 10.97 -22.85 21.32
CA VAL A 12 10.19 -22.58 20.10
C VAL A 12 9.33 -21.30 20.28
N ASN A 13 8.83 -21.10 21.50
CA ASN A 13 8.09 -19.93 21.91
C ASN A 13 8.52 -19.53 23.33
N VAL A 14 9.14 -18.37 23.47
CA VAL A 14 9.56 -17.84 24.78
C VAL A 14 8.36 -17.44 25.62
N ALA A 15 7.24 -17.07 24.98
CA ALA A 15 6.04 -16.68 25.70
C ALA A 15 5.46 -17.85 26.51
N SER A 16 5.58 -19.11 26.06
CA SER A 16 5.11 -20.26 26.84
C SER A 16 5.92 -20.48 28.11
N LEU A 17 7.19 -20.06 28.13
CA LEU A 17 8.00 -20.05 29.35
C LEU A 17 7.54 -18.96 30.32
N LEU A 18 6.92 -17.89 29.83
CA LEU A 18 6.42 -16.79 30.64
C LEU A 18 4.93 -16.93 30.96
N ALA A 19 4.28 -18.02 30.55
CA ALA A 19 2.83 -18.21 30.73
C ALA A 19 2.39 -18.26 32.20
N GLU A 20 3.29 -18.61 33.12
CA GLU A 20 3.03 -18.59 34.57
C GLU A 20 3.10 -17.17 35.18
N ASP A 21 3.62 -16.19 34.43
CA ASP A 21 3.77 -14.78 34.83
C ASP A 21 2.91 -13.89 33.92
N GLU A 22 1.59 -13.97 34.11
CA GLU A 22 0.60 -13.24 33.32
C GLU A 22 0.81 -11.71 33.38
N ASP A 23 1.20 -11.16 34.53
CA ASP A 23 1.46 -9.74 34.71
C ASP A 23 2.59 -9.26 33.79
N ARG A 24 3.66 -10.04 33.69
CA ARG A 24 4.79 -9.72 32.80
C ARG A 24 4.38 -9.81 31.33
N LEU A 25 3.64 -10.85 30.93
CA LEU A 25 3.14 -10.97 29.56
C LEU A 25 2.20 -9.82 29.19
N ASN A 26 1.30 -9.42 30.09
CA ASN A 26 0.40 -8.30 29.90
C ASN A 26 1.16 -6.98 29.77
N LYS A 27 2.21 -6.78 30.57
CA LYS A 27 3.08 -5.59 30.46
C LYS A 27 3.78 -5.51 29.09
N ILE A 28 4.36 -6.62 28.63
CA ILE A 28 5.01 -6.68 27.31
C ILE A 28 3.98 -6.42 26.21
N SER A 29 2.80 -7.02 26.32
CA SER A 29 1.73 -6.84 25.33
C SER A 29 1.29 -5.39 25.24
N ARG A 30 1.06 -4.74 26.39
CA ARG A 30 0.70 -3.32 26.46
C ARG A 30 1.78 -2.44 25.84
N GLN A 31 3.05 -2.66 26.20
CA GLN A 31 4.17 -1.89 25.66
C GLN A 31 4.27 -2.02 24.13
N ALA A 32 4.11 -3.23 23.61
CA ALA A 32 4.22 -3.48 22.18
C ALA A 32 3.01 -2.91 21.40
N TYR A 33 1.79 -3.01 21.96
CA TYR A 33 0.58 -2.44 21.38
C TYR A 33 0.61 -0.90 21.41
N GLU A 34 0.92 -0.28 22.55
CA GLU A 34 1.07 1.18 22.66
C GLU A 34 2.16 1.70 21.72
N GLY A 35 3.25 0.94 21.56
CA GLY A 35 4.31 1.24 20.61
C GLY A 35 3.83 1.21 19.16
N TYR A 36 3.03 0.20 18.79
CA TYR A 36 2.43 0.11 17.46
C TYR A 36 1.48 1.27 17.18
N GLU A 37 0.57 1.58 18.10
CA GLU A 37 -0.38 2.69 17.92
C GLU A 37 0.36 4.02 17.79
N GLY A 38 1.39 4.27 18.60
CA GLY A 38 2.21 5.47 18.49
C GLY A 38 2.93 5.58 17.13
N ASP A 39 3.41 4.47 16.58
CA ASP A 39 4.04 4.47 15.26
C ASP A 39 3.02 4.67 14.13
N LYS A 40 1.86 4.02 14.23
CA LYS A 40 0.72 4.18 13.29
C LYS A 40 0.21 5.61 13.27
N ASP A 41 0.04 6.23 14.44
CA ASP A 41 -0.35 7.63 14.56
C ASP A 41 0.71 8.55 13.93
N SER A 42 2.00 8.24 14.11
CA SER A 42 3.09 9.03 13.54
C SER A 42 3.09 9.04 12.01
N CYS A 43 2.63 7.97 11.36
CA CYS A 43 2.60 7.85 9.90
C CYS A 43 1.20 8.02 9.29
N ARG A 44 0.18 8.38 10.08
CA ARG A 44 -1.22 8.49 9.65
C ARG A 44 -1.43 9.36 8.41
N GLU A 45 -0.83 10.55 8.38
CA GLU A 45 -0.95 11.46 7.22
C GLU A 45 -0.31 10.90 5.96
N TRP A 46 0.80 10.17 6.11
CA TRP A 46 1.49 9.52 5.00
C TRP A 46 0.68 8.33 4.46
N LEU A 47 0.13 7.50 5.36
CA LEU A 47 -0.76 6.40 5.00
C LEU A 47 -2.01 6.92 4.26
N GLY A 48 -2.62 8.01 4.74
CA GLY A 48 -3.78 8.62 4.10
C GLY A 48 -3.49 9.14 2.69
N ARG A 49 -2.36 9.84 2.49
CA ARG A 49 -1.93 10.30 1.16
C ARG A 49 -1.66 9.14 0.20
N ASN A 50 -1.10 8.04 0.70
CA ASN A 50 -0.87 6.85 -0.12
C ASN A 50 -2.16 6.17 -0.53
N GLU A 51 -3.10 6.02 0.39
CA GLU A 51 -4.42 5.45 0.09
C GLU A 51 -5.16 6.27 -0.96
N GLU A 52 -5.14 7.60 -0.83
CA GLU A 52 -5.70 8.51 -1.82
C GLU A 52 -5.02 8.36 -3.19
N GLY A 53 -3.68 8.37 -3.21
CA GLY A 53 -2.89 8.20 -4.43
C GLY A 53 -3.19 6.88 -5.15
N MET A 54 -3.37 5.80 -4.39
CA MET A 54 -3.74 4.50 -4.93
C MET A 54 -5.18 4.46 -5.44
N LYS A 55 -6.15 5.08 -4.72
CA LYS A 55 -7.53 5.23 -5.20
C LYS A 55 -7.58 5.96 -6.55
N LEU A 56 -6.77 7.01 -6.71
CA LEU A 56 -6.62 7.73 -7.97
C LEU A 56 -5.96 6.87 -9.06
N ALA A 57 -4.90 6.12 -8.72
CA ALA A 57 -4.19 5.26 -9.68
C ALA A 57 -5.08 4.12 -10.21
N MET A 58 -5.88 3.50 -9.34
CA MET A 58 -6.85 2.46 -9.69
C MET A 58 -8.12 3.00 -10.36
N GLN A 59 -8.24 4.32 -10.52
CA GLN A 59 -9.42 5.00 -11.07
C GLN A 59 -10.73 4.61 -10.34
N ILE A 60 -10.65 4.35 -9.03
CA ILE A 60 -11.82 4.00 -8.24
C ILE A 60 -12.74 5.21 -8.21
N LYS A 61 -13.91 5.06 -8.85
CA LYS A 61 -14.95 6.09 -8.81
C LYS A 61 -15.54 6.11 -7.41
N GLY A 62 -15.62 7.29 -6.82
CA GLY A 62 -16.42 7.50 -5.61
C GLY A 62 -17.90 7.28 -5.89
N ALA A 63 -18.74 7.48 -4.85
CA ALA A 63 -20.19 7.46 -4.99
C ALA A 63 -20.67 8.34 -6.16
N GLU A 64 -21.80 7.96 -6.77
CA GLU A 64 -22.41 8.74 -7.85
C GLU A 64 -22.52 10.21 -7.44
N ARG A 65 -22.01 11.09 -8.30
CA ARG A 65 -22.05 12.52 -8.02
C ARG A 65 -23.47 13.03 -8.27
N SER A 66 -24.00 13.69 -7.25
CA SER A 66 -25.29 14.40 -7.31
C SER A 66 -25.13 15.91 -7.46
N LYS A 67 -23.87 16.38 -7.51
CA LYS A 67 -23.50 17.78 -7.74
C LYS A 67 -22.71 17.89 -9.06
N PRO A 68 -23.04 18.87 -9.93
CA PRO A 68 -24.07 19.90 -9.75
C PRO A 68 -25.51 19.41 -9.95
N PHE A 69 -25.72 18.28 -10.63
CA PHE A 69 -27.02 17.63 -10.80
C PHE A 69 -26.91 16.10 -10.58
N GLN A 70 -28.04 15.42 -10.40
CA GLN A 70 -28.07 13.97 -10.21
C GLN A 70 -27.53 13.25 -11.45
N GLY A 71 -26.52 12.39 -11.27
CA GLY A 71 -25.90 11.67 -12.37
C GLY A 71 -24.87 12.50 -13.14
N SER A 72 -24.26 13.50 -12.50
CA SER A 72 -23.15 14.26 -13.11
C SER A 72 -21.95 13.36 -13.40
N ALA A 73 -21.10 13.81 -14.33
CA ALA A 73 -19.92 13.10 -14.76
C ALA A 73 -18.98 12.80 -13.57
N ASN A 74 -18.52 11.56 -13.52
CA ASN A 74 -17.59 11.05 -12.52
C ASN A 74 -16.49 10.22 -13.19
N VAL A 75 -15.80 10.87 -14.14
CA VAL A 75 -14.65 10.32 -14.85
C VAL A 75 -13.38 10.62 -14.06
N MET A 76 -12.50 9.61 -13.99
CA MET A 76 -11.20 9.67 -13.32
C MET A 76 -10.09 9.54 -14.36
N TYR A 77 -9.25 10.55 -14.47
CA TYR A 77 -8.11 10.61 -15.38
C TYR A 77 -7.00 9.66 -14.89
N PRO A 78 -6.48 8.75 -15.75
CA PRO A 78 -5.49 7.75 -15.38
C PRO A 78 -4.04 8.31 -15.30
N GLY A 79 -3.83 9.56 -14.87
CA GLY A 79 -2.51 10.19 -14.89
C GLY A 79 -1.47 9.43 -14.04
N ILE A 80 -1.81 9.17 -12.76
CA ILE A 80 -0.92 8.47 -11.82
C ILE A 80 -0.71 7.01 -12.24
N GLY A 81 -1.78 6.30 -12.64
CA GLY A 81 -1.69 4.92 -13.09
C GLY A 81 -0.82 4.76 -14.34
N SER A 82 -0.95 5.69 -15.30
CA SER A 82 -0.14 5.69 -16.52
C SER A 82 1.34 5.93 -16.21
N ALA A 83 1.65 6.90 -15.34
CA ALA A 83 3.02 7.16 -14.89
C ALA A 83 3.64 5.93 -14.17
N ALA A 84 2.88 5.28 -13.29
CA ALA A 84 3.34 4.07 -12.60
C ALA A 84 3.63 2.91 -13.57
N MET A 85 2.78 2.70 -14.58
CA MET A 85 2.98 1.68 -15.61
C MET A 85 4.19 1.99 -16.50
N GLN A 86 4.42 3.26 -16.85
CA GLN A 86 5.59 3.66 -17.63
C GLN A 86 6.89 3.40 -16.86
N PHE A 87 6.92 3.75 -15.57
CA PHE A 87 8.03 3.42 -14.69
C PHE A 87 8.27 1.92 -14.61
N SER A 88 7.25 1.10 -14.31
CA SER A 88 7.43 -0.34 -14.13
C SER A 88 7.90 -1.02 -15.43
N ALA A 89 7.34 -0.62 -16.58
CA ALA A 89 7.73 -1.14 -17.89
C ALA A 89 9.20 -0.86 -18.24
N ARG A 90 9.78 0.23 -17.73
CA ARG A 90 11.21 0.55 -17.90
C ARG A 90 12.08 -0.07 -16.81
N ALA A 91 11.64 -0.05 -15.56
CA ALA A 91 12.43 -0.52 -14.42
C ALA A 91 12.62 -2.04 -14.44
N TYR A 92 11.57 -2.79 -14.77
CA TYR A 92 11.59 -4.26 -14.76
C TYR A 92 12.69 -4.87 -15.63
N PRO A 93 12.80 -4.56 -16.94
CA PRO A 93 13.85 -5.15 -17.80
C PRO A 93 15.26 -4.71 -17.41
N ASN A 94 15.42 -3.54 -16.78
CA ASN A 94 16.72 -3.06 -16.31
C ASN A 94 17.16 -3.74 -15.00
N LEU A 95 16.22 -4.04 -14.11
CA LEU A 95 16.50 -4.74 -12.84
C LEU A 95 16.61 -6.25 -13.01
N ILE A 96 15.89 -6.82 -13.97
CA ILE A 96 15.87 -8.26 -14.26
C ILE A 96 16.26 -8.47 -15.74
N PRO A 97 17.53 -8.26 -16.11
CA PRO A 97 18.00 -8.46 -17.48
C PRO A 97 18.19 -9.96 -17.78
N GLY A 98 17.16 -10.59 -18.33
CA GLY A 98 17.24 -11.98 -18.79
C GLY A 98 17.57 -12.97 -17.67
N ARG A 99 18.69 -13.69 -17.79
CA ARG A 99 19.12 -14.75 -16.85
C ARG A 99 20.16 -14.30 -15.82
N GLU A 100 20.89 -13.22 -16.08
CA GLU A 100 21.97 -12.73 -15.22
C GLU A 100 21.52 -11.54 -14.37
N ILE A 101 20.82 -11.83 -13.29
CA ILE A 101 20.31 -10.85 -12.33
C ILE A 101 21.45 -10.38 -11.41
N VAL A 102 22.26 -11.31 -10.92
CA VAL A 102 23.37 -11.05 -10.00
C VAL A 102 24.70 -11.15 -10.73
N LYS A 103 25.56 -10.14 -10.57
CA LYS A 103 26.92 -10.11 -11.12
C LYS A 103 27.95 -10.08 -9.99
N GLY A 104 28.93 -10.97 -10.08
CA GLY A 104 30.06 -11.00 -9.14
C GLY A 104 31.14 -10.00 -9.58
N ARG A 105 31.66 -9.21 -8.63
CA ARG A 105 32.80 -8.32 -8.84
C ARG A 105 33.96 -8.73 -7.95
N VAL A 106 35.17 -8.77 -8.51
CA VAL A 106 36.41 -9.02 -7.77
C VAL A 106 36.85 -7.74 -7.06
N ILE A 107 37.21 -7.86 -5.79
CA ILE A 107 37.77 -6.77 -4.97
C ILE A 107 39.24 -7.07 -4.68
N GLY A 108 40.12 -6.12 -5.04
CA GLY A 108 41.57 -6.22 -4.87
C GLY A 108 42.28 -7.00 -5.99
N LYS A 109 43.59 -7.23 -5.81
CA LYS A 109 44.40 -8.00 -6.77
C LYS A 109 43.97 -9.47 -6.80
N ASP A 110 43.97 -10.05 -7.99
CA ASP A 110 43.63 -11.44 -8.27
C ASP A 110 44.58 -11.99 -9.35
N ALA A 111 45.85 -12.16 -8.99
CA ALA A 111 46.89 -12.59 -9.93
C ALA A 111 46.62 -14.01 -10.46
N ASP A 112 46.01 -14.86 -9.64
CA ASP A 112 45.77 -16.28 -9.93
C ASP A 112 44.34 -16.56 -10.43
N GLY A 113 43.48 -15.54 -10.52
CA GLY A 113 42.09 -15.66 -11.00
C GLY A 113 41.14 -16.43 -10.06
N GLU A 114 41.58 -16.81 -8.86
CA GLU A 114 40.78 -17.59 -7.92
C GLU A 114 39.58 -16.81 -7.39
N LYS A 115 39.73 -15.50 -7.17
CA LYS A 115 38.63 -14.66 -6.69
C LYS A 115 37.58 -14.48 -7.78
N ALA A 116 37.99 -14.32 -9.04
CA ALA A 116 37.09 -14.29 -10.18
C ALA A 116 36.28 -15.58 -10.29
N ASN A 117 36.94 -16.73 -10.19
CA ASN A 117 36.28 -18.04 -10.18
C ASN A 117 35.30 -18.20 -9.01
N LYS A 118 35.65 -17.72 -7.82
CA LYS A 118 34.75 -17.73 -6.65
C LYS A 118 33.54 -16.81 -6.88
N ALA A 119 33.75 -15.61 -7.40
CA ALA A 119 32.69 -14.66 -7.70
C ALA A 119 31.72 -15.22 -8.75
N ALA A 120 32.23 -15.87 -9.81
CA ALA A 120 31.42 -16.51 -10.83
C ALA A 120 30.56 -17.66 -10.26
N ARG A 121 31.12 -18.50 -9.38
CA ARG A 121 30.35 -19.56 -8.71
C ARG A 121 29.23 -19.01 -7.83
N ILE A 122 29.50 -17.97 -7.05
CA ILE A 122 28.49 -17.32 -6.20
C ILE A 122 27.39 -16.68 -7.07
N ALA A 123 27.76 -15.94 -8.12
CA ALA A 123 26.81 -15.34 -9.03
C ALA A 123 25.95 -16.40 -9.72
N THR A 124 26.54 -17.50 -10.18
CA THR A 124 25.80 -18.63 -10.79
C THR A 124 24.80 -19.23 -9.81
N HIS A 125 25.23 -19.46 -8.56
CA HIS A 125 24.34 -19.99 -7.53
C HIS A 125 23.18 -19.04 -7.22
N MET A 126 23.44 -17.75 -6.98
CA MET A 126 22.38 -16.77 -6.70
C MET A 126 21.43 -16.57 -7.88
N ASN A 127 21.95 -16.58 -9.11
CA ASN A 127 21.10 -16.53 -10.31
C ASN A 127 20.22 -17.78 -10.41
N TRP A 128 20.72 -18.97 -10.09
CA TRP A 128 19.90 -20.18 -10.00
C TRP A 128 18.83 -20.04 -8.91
N GLN A 129 19.18 -19.48 -7.74
CA GLN A 129 18.21 -19.27 -6.67
C GLN A 129 17.06 -18.35 -7.09
N LEU A 130 17.38 -17.20 -7.69
CA LEU A 130 16.37 -16.21 -8.10
C LEU A 130 15.56 -16.64 -9.33
N ASN A 131 16.14 -17.43 -10.24
CA ASN A 131 15.46 -17.87 -11.46
C ASN A 131 14.64 -19.15 -11.27
N GLU A 132 15.14 -20.10 -10.48
CA GLU A 132 14.59 -21.47 -10.42
C GLU A 132 14.07 -21.84 -9.01
N GLU A 133 14.79 -21.49 -7.94
CA GLU A 133 14.39 -21.86 -6.57
C GLU A 133 13.26 -20.97 -6.04
N MET A 134 13.33 -19.67 -6.30
CA MET A 134 12.40 -18.64 -5.84
C MET A 134 11.45 -18.19 -6.96
N VAL A 135 10.57 -19.10 -7.39
CA VAL A 135 9.64 -18.89 -8.52
C VAL A 135 8.79 -17.62 -8.35
N GLU A 136 8.36 -17.33 -7.12
CA GLU A 136 7.55 -16.16 -6.77
C GLU A 136 8.31 -14.82 -6.84
N TRP A 137 9.64 -14.84 -6.76
CA TRP A 137 10.42 -13.61 -6.58
C TRP A 137 10.28 -12.63 -7.74
N LYS A 138 10.21 -13.13 -8.99
CA LYS A 138 10.07 -12.29 -10.18
C LYS A 138 8.70 -11.62 -10.24
N GLU A 139 7.64 -12.37 -9.96
CA GLU A 139 6.28 -11.85 -9.96
C GLU A 139 6.07 -10.83 -8.84
N GLU A 140 6.59 -11.11 -7.65
CA GLU A 140 6.51 -10.15 -6.54
C GLU A 140 7.37 -8.90 -6.76
N THR A 141 8.50 -9.03 -7.47
CA THR A 141 9.29 -7.86 -7.88
C THR A 141 8.53 -7.01 -8.88
N ASP A 142 7.81 -7.63 -9.83
CA ASP A 142 6.95 -6.91 -10.78
C ASP A 142 5.82 -6.15 -10.06
N ARG A 143 5.15 -6.80 -9.11
CA ARG A 143 4.14 -6.18 -8.24
C ARG A 143 4.73 -5.01 -7.45
N LEU A 144 5.92 -5.19 -6.87
CA LEU A 144 6.63 -4.13 -6.16
C LEU A 144 6.89 -2.93 -7.08
N LEU A 145 7.44 -3.15 -8.28
CA LEU A 145 7.76 -2.08 -9.23
C LEU A 145 6.53 -1.35 -9.77
N THR A 146 5.37 -2.00 -9.76
CA THR A 146 4.09 -1.37 -10.12
C THR A 146 3.55 -0.48 -9.00
N VAL A 147 3.71 -0.89 -7.75
CA VAL A 147 3.14 -0.18 -6.58
C VAL A 147 4.06 0.91 -6.03
N ILE A 148 5.36 0.67 -6.01
CA ILE A 148 6.36 1.59 -5.44
C ILE A 148 6.31 3.02 -6.04
N PRO A 149 6.10 3.26 -7.36
CA PRO A 149 5.98 4.63 -7.87
C PRO A 149 4.74 5.33 -7.34
N ILE A 150 3.68 4.61 -6.96
CA ILE A 150 2.45 5.21 -6.44
C ILE A 150 2.63 5.57 -4.97
N THR A 151 3.10 4.62 -4.16
CA THR A 151 3.13 4.75 -2.68
C THR A 151 4.44 5.31 -2.13
N GLY A 152 5.49 5.39 -2.93
CA GLY A 152 6.81 5.89 -2.53
C GLY A 152 7.66 4.90 -1.74
N SER A 153 7.05 4.02 -0.95
CA SER A 153 7.73 2.96 -0.19
C SER A 153 7.04 1.62 -0.36
N CYS A 154 7.84 0.56 -0.43
CA CYS A 154 7.41 -0.83 -0.42
C CYS A 154 8.42 -1.67 0.36
N PHE A 155 8.02 -2.86 0.76
CA PHE A 155 8.87 -3.72 1.58
C PHE A 155 8.96 -5.13 1.03
N LYS A 156 10.08 -5.80 1.32
CA LYS A 156 10.18 -7.26 1.20
C LYS A 156 10.67 -7.86 2.50
N GLU A 157 10.08 -8.97 2.90
CA GLU A 157 10.61 -9.81 3.98
C GLU A 157 11.33 -11.00 3.37
N THR A 158 12.60 -11.20 3.72
CA THR A 158 13.38 -12.35 3.24
C THR A 158 13.76 -13.22 4.42
N TYR A 159 13.33 -14.48 4.41
CA TYR A 159 13.55 -15.42 5.50
C TYR A 159 13.70 -16.86 5.00
N TRP A 160 14.26 -17.72 5.83
CA TRP A 160 14.37 -19.15 5.56
C TRP A 160 13.07 -19.86 5.94
N SER A 161 12.39 -20.46 4.96
CA SER A 161 11.17 -21.24 5.21
C SER A 161 11.52 -22.69 5.54
N VAL A 162 11.21 -23.13 6.78
CA VAL A 162 11.47 -24.51 7.23
C VAL A 162 10.65 -25.53 6.42
N GLY A 163 9.42 -25.18 6.03
CA GLY A 163 8.54 -26.07 5.27
C GLY A 163 9.01 -26.28 3.83
N LEU A 164 9.42 -25.20 3.16
CA LEU A 164 9.91 -25.26 1.77
C LEU A 164 11.41 -25.56 1.68
N ARG A 165 12.14 -25.51 2.81
CA ARG A 165 13.61 -25.70 2.90
C ARG A 165 14.39 -24.82 1.92
N ARG A 166 13.91 -23.60 1.70
CA ARG A 166 14.53 -22.59 0.83
C ARG A 166 14.30 -21.19 1.38
N ILE A 167 15.05 -20.23 0.84
CA ILE A 167 14.80 -18.81 1.09
C ILE A 167 13.52 -18.41 0.37
N VAL A 168 12.71 -17.62 1.06
CA VAL A 168 11.51 -17.01 0.52
C VAL A 168 11.63 -15.50 0.71
N SER A 169 11.25 -14.75 -0.31
CA SER A 169 11.18 -13.28 -0.26
C SER A 169 9.76 -12.90 -0.60
N HIS A 170 9.07 -12.23 0.33
CA HIS A 170 7.68 -11.82 0.19
C HIS A 170 7.54 -10.31 0.13
N TYR A 171 6.84 -9.81 -0.89
CA TYR A 171 6.42 -8.42 -1.04
C TYR A 171 5.35 -8.06 -0.02
N TYR A 172 5.53 -6.90 0.61
CA TYR A 172 4.58 -6.31 1.53
C TYR A 172 4.25 -4.87 1.10
N PRO A 173 2.95 -4.52 0.99
CA PRO A 173 2.54 -3.17 0.73
C PRO A 173 2.86 -2.27 1.93
N PRO A 174 2.95 -0.95 1.72
CA PRO A 174 3.37 0.01 2.74
C PRO A 174 2.46 0.07 3.98
N ASN A 175 1.19 -0.32 3.86
CA ASN A 175 0.25 -0.28 4.99
C ASN A 175 0.38 -1.49 5.92
N GLU A 176 1.08 -2.54 5.48
CA GLU A 176 1.29 -3.74 6.28
C GLU A 176 2.51 -3.63 7.17
N ILE A 177 3.51 -2.82 6.81
CA ILE A 177 4.70 -2.61 7.65
C ILE A 177 4.73 -1.18 8.19
N ILE A 178 4.65 -1.07 9.51
CA ILE A 178 4.60 0.19 10.24
C ILE A 178 5.89 0.37 11.05
N MET A 179 6.48 1.53 10.85
CA MET A 179 7.64 2.05 11.57
C MET A 179 7.39 3.52 11.93
N HIS A 180 8.07 4.00 12.97
CA HIS A 180 8.00 5.40 13.36
C HIS A 180 8.43 6.33 12.20
N TYR A 181 7.61 7.33 11.87
CA TYR A 181 7.79 8.19 10.68
C TYR A 181 9.14 8.93 10.62
N LYS A 182 9.67 9.33 11.77
CA LYS A 182 10.96 10.05 11.89
C LYS A 182 12.17 9.14 12.13
N ALA A 183 12.04 7.84 11.88
CA ALA A 183 13.18 6.93 11.97
C ALA A 183 14.27 7.32 10.94
N ARG A 184 15.54 7.07 11.26
CA ARG A 184 16.65 7.38 10.34
C ARG A 184 16.91 6.25 9.35
N SER A 185 16.84 5.01 9.83
CA SER A 185 17.03 3.82 9.02
C SER A 185 16.27 2.65 9.61
N MET A 186 15.98 1.65 8.77
CA MET A 186 15.32 0.42 9.19
C MET A 186 16.22 -0.42 10.13
N GLU A 187 17.53 -0.22 10.09
CA GLU A 187 18.48 -0.90 10.98
C GLU A 187 18.53 -0.31 12.39
N THR A 188 18.23 0.99 12.52
CA THR A 188 18.32 1.70 13.81
C THR A 188 16.97 1.91 14.49
N VAL A 189 15.88 1.59 13.79
CA VAL A 189 14.53 1.77 14.34
C VAL A 189 14.30 0.83 15.53
N PRO A 190 13.75 1.33 16.66
CA PRO A 190 13.56 0.53 17.86
C PRO A 190 12.51 -0.57 17.65
N ARG A 191 11.57 -0.37 16.72
CA ARG A 191 10.54 -1.35 16.41
C ARG A 191 10.04 -1.27 14.97
N ILE A 192 9.68 -2.43 14.43
CA ILE A 192 9.03 -2.59 13.13
C ILE A 192 7.84 -3.51 13.33
N THR A 193 6.64 -3.07 12.98
CA THR A 193 5.43 -3.89 13.14
C THR A 193 4.88 -4.28 11.79
N LYS A 194 4.78 -5.58 11.55
CA LYS A 194 4.07 -6.17 10.42
C LYS A 194 2.65 -6.54 10.83
N ARG A 195 1.68 -6.08 10.06
CA ARG A 195 0.27 -6.46 10.12
C ARG A 195 0.06 -7.64 9.19
N TYR A 196 -0.59 -8.69 9.66
CA TYR A 196 -0.93 -9.83 8.82
C TYR A 196 -2.20 -10.50 9.33
N ASP A 197 -2.95 -11.05 8.39
CA ASP A 197 -4.23 -11.68 8.65
C ASP A 197 -4.09 -13.20 8.71
N LEU A 198 -4.73 -13.83 9.70
CA LEU A 198 -4.82 -15.28 9.81
C LEU A 198 -6.27 -15.73 9.88
N TYR A 199 -6.60 -16.77 9.12
CA TYR A 199 -7.92 -17.41 9.22
C TYR A 199 -8.03 -18.26 10.51
N PRO A 200 -9.23 -18.47 11.05
CA PRO A 200 -9.43 -19.25 12.29
C PRO A 200 -8.79 -20.65 12.27
N TYR A 201 -8.84 -21.36 11.13
CA TYR A 201 -8.18 -22.66 11.00
C TYR A 201 -6.65 -22.56 11.10
N GLN A 202 -6.05 -21.50 10.54
CA GLN A 202 -4.60 -21.25 10.59
C GLN A 202 -4.12 -20.89 11.99
N ILE A 203 -4.98 -20.27 12.80
CA ILE A 203 -4.72 -19.99 14.21
C ILE A 203 -4.71 -21.30 15.00
N THR A 204 -5.73 -22.13 14.82
CA THR A 204 -5.82 -23.44 15.50
C THR A 204 -4.68 -24.38 15.13
N GLU A 205 -4.23 -24.40 13.87
CA GLU A 205 -3.03 -25.13 13.43
C GLU A 205 -1.77 -24.67 14.17
N ARG A 206 -1.55 -23.35 14.31
CA ARG A 206 -0.38 -22.80 15.01
C ARG A 206 -0.40 -23.06 16.52
N ILE A 207 -1.59 -23.06 17.13
CA ILE A 207 -1.77 -23.46 18.53
C ILE A 207 -1.44 -24.95 18.70
N ARG A 208 -1.96 -25.81 17.82
CA ARG A 208 -1.68 -27.27 17.85
C ARG A 208 -0.21 -27.59 17.58
N ALA A 209 0.45 -26.80 16.74
CA ALA A 209 1.89 -26.92 16.48
C ALA A 209 2.76 -26.39 17.64
N GLY A 210 2.17 -25.85 18.71
CA GLY A 210 2.90 -25.28 19.86
C GLY A 210 3.64 -23.97 19.53
N THR A 211 3.39 -23.39 18.36
CA THR A 211 4.00 -22.12 17.94
C THR A 211 3.33 -20.93 18.64
N PHE A 212 2.01 -21.03 18.88
CA PHE A 212 1.22 -20.02 19.60
C PHE A 212 0.72 -20.56 20.94
N ILE A 213 0.65 -19.70 21.96
CA ILE A 213 -0.07 -20.00 23.20
C ILE A 213 -1.56 -20.04 22.90
N LYS A 214 -2.30 -20.87 23.62
CA LYS A 214 -3.77 -20.91 23.55
C LYS A 214 -4.35 -19.63 24.16
N PHE A 215 -5.23 -18.98 23.43
CA PHE A 215 -6.00 -17.82 23.88
C PHE A 215 -7.44 -17.91 23.38
N ASP A 216 -8.35 -17.09 23.92
CA ASP A 216 -9.73 -17.07 23.47
C ASP A 216 -9.87 -16.19 22.23
N VAL A 217 -10.19 -16.83 21.09
CA VAL A 217 -10.33 -16.15 19.79
C VAL A 217 -11.74 -15.55 19.65
N ASN A 218 -12.74 -16.06 20.38
CA ASN A 218 -14.15 -15.72 20.16
C ASN A 218 -14.54 -14.36 20.78
N GLU A 219 -13.82 -13.89 21.80
CA GLU A 219 -14.04 -12.57 22.40
C GLU A 219 -13.72 -11.40 21.44
N ALA A 220 -13.01 -11.68 20.33
CA ALA A 220 -12.52 -10.71 19.35
C ALA A 220 -13.56 -10.22 18.33
N THR A 221 -14.64 -10.98 18.12
CA THR A 221 -15.58 -10.77 17.00
C THR A 221 -16.43 -9.50 17.08
N ALA A 222 -16.30 -8.72 18.17
CA ALA A 222 -17.28 -7.70 18.54
C ALA A 222 -16.94 -6.24 18.16
N GLN A 223 -15.74 -5.87 17.68
CA GLN A 223 -15.43 -4.44 17.49
C GLN A 223 -14.59 -4.06 16.25
N LYS A 224 -15.16 -3.06 15.55
CA LYS A 224 -14.62 -2.08 14.59
C LYS A 224 -13.76 -2.61 13.43
N ASP A 225 -14.37 -2.59 12.25
CA ASP A 225 -13.66 -2.63 10.99
C ASP A 225 -12.74 -1.39 10.88
N GLU A 226 -11.44 -1.57 11.12
CA GLU A 226 -10.47 -0.56 10.73
C GLU A 226 -10.21 -0.58 9.22
N GLU A 227 -9.94 0.62 8.71
CA GLU A 227 -9.58 0.96 7.33
C GLU A 227 -8.34 0.18 6.87
N GLY A 228 -8.49 -0.49 5.73
CA GLY A 228 -7.45 -1.28 5.08
C GLY A 228 -7.66 -1.24 3.57
N TYR A 229 -6.57 -1.38 2.81
CA TYR A 229 -6.60 -1.37 1.35
C TYR A 229 -7.62 -2.38 0.80
N GLY A 230 -8.54 -1.92 -0.05
CA GLY A 230 -9.49 -2.77 -0.75
C GLY A 230 -10.72 -3.22 0.06
N LYS A 231 -10.87 -2.84 1.34
CA LYS A 231 -12.11 -3.14 2.11
C LYS A 231 -13.35 -2.43 1.55
N ASP A 232 -13.17 -1.25 0.93
CA ASP A 232 -14.22 -0.56 0.18
C ASP A 232 -14.66 -1.34 -1.07
N ILE A 233 -13.85 -2.31 -1.54
CA ILE A 233 -14.04 -3.05 -2.79
C ILE A 233 -14.72 -4.41 -2.51
N THR A 234 -14.33 -5.12 -1.44
CA THR A 234 -14.95 -6.41 -1.04
C THR A 234 -15.05 -6.56 0.49
N PRO A 235 -16.09 -5.99 1.14
CA PRO A 235 -16.27 -6.15 2.58
C PRO A 235 -16.70 -7.59 2.93
N TYR A 236 -16.12 -8.17 3.98
CA TYR A 236 -16.64 -9.39 4.61
C TYR A 236 -17.98 -9.08 5.29
N LYS A 237 -18.96 -9.99 5.17
CA LYS A 237 -20.25 -9.83 5.86
C LYS A 237 -20.05 -9.94 7.37
N SER A 238 -20.70 -9.07 8.15
CA SER A 238 -20.74 -9.21 9.60
C SER A 238 -21.31 -10.57 9.99
N GLY A 239 -20.58 -11.31 10.83
CA GLY A 239 -20.97 -12.65 11.31
C GLY A 239 -20.42 -13.83 10.51
N ASP A 240 -19.48 -13.62 9.59
CA ASP A 240 -18.75 -14.74 8.95
C ASP A 240 -17.78 -15.39 9.95
N GLU A 241 -18.04 -16.65 10.32
CA GLU A 241 -17.18 -17.45 11.21
C GLU A 241 -15.78 -17.68 10.64
N HIS A 242 -15.58 -17.47 9.33
CA HIS A 242 -14.29 -17.59 8.66
C HIS A 242 -13.60 -16.24 8.45
N LYS A 243 -14.09 -15.15 9.06
CA LYS A 243 -13.43 -13.84 8.97
C LYS A 243 -11.96 -13.95 9.45
N PRO A 244 -11.00 -13.42 8.69
CA PRO A 244 -9.61 -13.39 9.13
C PRO A 244 -9.44 -12.46 10.34
N HIS A 245 -8.57 -12.86 11.26
CA HIS A 245 -8.17 -12.07 12.42
C HIS A 245 -6.84 -11.37 12.16
N LEU A 246 -6.74 -10.11 12.60
CA LEU A 246 -5.54 -9.30 12.46
C LEU A 246 -4.53 -9.63 13.56
N PHE A 247 -3.29 -9.88 13.15
CA PHE A 247 -2.15 -10.05 14.04
C PHE A 247 -1.09 -8.99 13.77
N LEU A 248 -0.37 -8.61 14.83
CA LEU A 248 0.78 -7.73 14.79
C LEU A 248 2.03 -8.54 15.12
N GLN A 249 2.96 -8.64 14.17
CA GLN A 249 4.30 -9.16 14.40
C GLN A 249 5.26 -7.98 14.55
N GLN A 250 5.72 -7.73 15.77
CA GLN A 250 6.61 -6.63 16.08
C GLN A 250 8.03 -7.14 16.31
N HIS A 251 8.98 -6.66 15.49
CA HIS A 251 10.39 -6.74 15.80
C HIS A 251 10.70 -5.64 16.80
N CYS A 252 11.10 -5.99 18.02
CA CYS A 252 11.34 -5.02 19.09
C CYS A 252 12.51 -5.45 19.98
N PHE A 253 12.89 -4.59 20.90
CA PHE A 253 13.86 -4.88 21.96
C PHE A 253 13.11 -5.03 23.28
N LEU A 254 13.27 -6.16 23.96
CA LEU A 254 12.61 -6.48 25.22
C LEU A 254 13.66 -6.98 26.21
N ASP A 255 13.56 -6.58 27.47
CA ASP A 255 14.40 -7.08 28.56
C ASP A 255 13.65 -8.23 29.28
N LEU A 256 14.00 -9.47 28.90
CA LEU A 256 13.32 -10.67 29.40
C LEU A 256 14.02 -11.34 30.59
N ASP A 257 15.29 -11.06 30.84
CA ASP A 257 16.04 -11.60 31.97
C ASP A 257 16.13 -10.61 33.16
N GLY A 258 15.82 -9.34 32.94
CA GLY A 258 15.82 -8.27 33.94
C GLY A 258 17.21 -7.71 34.21
N ASP A 259 18.16 -7.88 33.29
CA ASP A 259 19.54 -7.40 33.42
C ASP A 259 19.71 -5.90 33.07
N GLY A 260 18.64 -5.26 32.57
CA GLY A 260 18.60 -3.86 32.17
C GLY A 260 19.05 -3.60 30.73
N TYR A 261 19.37 -4.65 29.95
CA TYR A 261 19.71 -4.58 28.54
C TYR A 261 18.59 -5.19 27.69
N PRO A 262 17.87 -4.40 26.86
CA PRO A 262 16.79 -4.92 26.06
C PRO A 262 17.33 -5.68 24.83
N GLU A 263 17.04 -6.98 24.74
CA GLU A 263 17.54 -7.85 23.67
C GLU A 263 16.55 -7.94 22.49
N PRO A 264 17.01 -8.29 21.28
CA PRO A 264 16.14 -8.27 20.10
C PRO A 264 15.22 -9.51 20.04
N TYR A 265 13.91 -9.26 20.03
CA TYR A 265 12.87 -10.29 19.92
C TYR A 265 11.85 -9.96 18.80
N VAL A 266 11.09 -10.98 18.42
CA VAL A 266 9.89 -10.90 17.58
C VAL A 266 8.68 -11.29 18.44
N ALA A 267 7.86 -10.29 18.78
CA ALA A 267 6.62 -10.49 19.52
C ALA A 267 5.44 -10.54 18.55
N ASN A 268 4.56 -11.53 18.68
CA ASN A 268 3.33 -11.65 17.93
C ASN A 268 2.16 -11.41 18.87
N ILE A 269 1.29 -10.49 18.49
CA ILE A 269 0.15 -10.02 19.29
C ILE A 269 -1.10 -10.19 18.45
N HIS A 270 -2.15 -10.73 19.06
CA HIS A 270 -3.47 -10.72 18.46
C HIS A 270 -4.11 -9.33 18.67
N TYR A 271 -4.54 -8.67 17.60
CA TYR A 271 -4.91 -7.26 17.63
C TYR A 271 -6.10 -6.97 18.56
N ASP A 272 -7.16 -7.77 18.45
CA ASP A 272 -8.42 -7.51 19.14
C ASP A 272 -8.32 -7.82 20.64
N THR A 273 -7.72 -8.96 20.99
CA THR A 273 -7.58 -9.39 22.40
C THR A 273 -6.39 -8.73 23.09
N LYS A 274 -5.47 -8.12 22.32
CA LYS A 274 -4.22 -7.51 22.80
C LYS A 274 -3.40 -8.48 23.65
N GLN A 275 -3.41 -9.76 23.28
CA GLN A 275 -2.64 -10.81 23.95
C GLN A 275 -1.44 -11.21 23.11
N ILE A 276 -0.30 -11.45 23.78
CA ILE A 276 0.88 -12.01 23.14
C ILE A 276 0.68 -13.50 22.93
N VAL A 277 0.83 -13.93 21.67
CA VAL A 277 0.68 -15.34 21.28
C VAL A 277 2.04 -16.02 21.10
N ARG A 278 3.08 -15.26 20.73
CA ARG A 278 4.43 -15.80 20.52
C ARG A 278 5.52 -14.75 20.74
N ILE A 279 6.59 -15.16 21.41
CA ILE A 279 7.85 -14.40 21.46
C ILE A 279 8.95 -15.32 20.94
N ALA A 280 9.77 -14.83 20.00
CA ALA A 280 10.93 -15.56 19.46
C ALA A 280 12.17 -14.67 19.43
N PRO A 281 13.37 -15.19 19.76
CA PRO A 281 14.61 -14.42 19.65
C PRO A 281 14.95 -14.09 18.18
N ARG A 282 15.50 -12.90 17.95
CA ARG A 282 15.93 -12.39 16.64
C ARG A 282 17.45 -12.30 16.51
N PHE A 283 18.17 -13.23 17.14
CA PHE A 283 19.62 -13.28 17.15
C PHE A 283 20.09 -14.72 17.30
N ARG A 284 21.30 -15.01 16.82
CA ARG A 284 21.99 -16.27 17.06
C ARG A 284 23.04 -16.08 18.14
N VAL A 285 23.55 -17.20 18.66
CA VAL A 285 24.69 -17.20 19.61
C VAL A 285 25.91 -16.50 19.02
N SER A 286 26.13 -16.62 17.70
CA SER A 286 27.21 -15.94 16.98
C SER A 286 27.10 -14.41 16.96
N ASP A 287 25.91 -13.89 17.20
CA ASP A 287 25.59 -12.46 17.02
C ASP A 287 25.73 -11.69 18.36
N ILE A 288 26.14 -12.38 19.42
CA ILE A 288 26.37 -11.84 20.76
C ILE A 288 27.84 -11.47 20.89
N GLU A 289 28.10 -10.17 21.05
CA GLU A 289 29.41 -9.64 21.36
C GLU A 289 29.54 -9.51 22.88
N TYR A 290 30.45 -10.29 23.46
CA TYR A 290 30.83 -10.18 24.86
C TYR A 290 31.99 -9.17 24.99
N GLY A 291 31.91 -8.28 25.97
CA GLY A 291 32.96 -7.28 26.17
C GLY A 291 32.74 -6.40 27.40
N GLY A 292 33.83 -6.13 28.12
CA GLY A 292 33.83 -5.32 29.35
C GLY A 292 35.08 -5.60 30.20
N LYS A 293 35.16 -5.00 31.40
CA LYS A 293 36.15 -5.38 32.43
C LYS A 293 35.89 -6.79 33.00
N ASP A 294 34.67 -7.29 32.84
CA ASP A 294 34.26 -8.66 33.12
C ASP A 294 33.86 -9.31 31.79
N ASP A 295 34.56 -10.37 31.39
CA ASP A 295 34.36 -11.13 30.12
C ASP A 295 32.97 -11.80 30.01
N SER A 296 32.15 -11.72 31.05
CA SER A 296 30.82 -12.34 31.12
C SER A 296 29.67 -11.40 30.76
N LYS A 297 29.91 -10.10 30.52
CA LYS A 297 28.84 -9.14 30.24
C LYS A 297 28.58 -8.98 28.74
N VAL A 298 27.31 -9.04 28.35
CA VAL A 298 26.86 -8.77 26.98
C VAL A 298 27.09 -7.30 26.66
N LEU A 299 27.86 -7.02 25.61
CA LEU A 299 28.14 -5.66 25.15
C LEU A 299 27.10 -5.22 24.12
N ARG A 300 26.86 -6.08 23.12
CA ARG A 300 25.97 -5.81 22.00
C ARG A 300 25.43 -7.11 21.43
N ILE A 301 24.15 -7.13 21.10
CA ILE A 301 23.55 -8.18 20.29
C ILE A 301 23.18 -7.60 18.93
N ALA A 302 23.74 -8.17 17.86
CA ALA A 302 23.37 -7.80 16.51
C ALA A 302 22.02 -8.43 16.14
N ALA A 303 21.00 -7.58 15.96
CA ALA A 303 19.66 -8.04 15.60
C ALA A 303 19.60 -8.47 14.13
N GLN A 304 18.99 -9.62 13.86
CA GLN A 304 18.76 -10.09 12.50
C GLN A 304 17.61 -9.29 11.85
N GLN A 305 17.88 -8.68 10.70
CA GLN A 305 16.87 -7.94 9.94
C GLN A 305 16.35 -8.77 8.77
N HIS A 306 15.05 -9.04 8.78
CA HIS A 306 14.38 -9.77 7.69
C HIS A 306 13.76 -8.83 6.65
N TYR A 307 13.50 -7.58 7.04
CA TYR A 307 12.86 -6.60 6.16
C TYR A 307 13.87 -5.81 5.33
N THR A 308 13.53 -5.59 4.07
CA THR A 308 14.22 -4.70 3.14
C THR A 308 13.23 -3.66 2.66
N MET A 309 13.56 -2.38 2.85
CA MET A 309 12.77 -1.25 2.35
C MET A 309 13.23 -0.85 0.97
N PHE A 310 12.28 -0.71 0.06
CA PHE A 310 12.48 -0.12 -1.26
C PHE A 310 11.82 1.26 -1.27
N THR A 311 12.62 2.27 -1.62
CA THR A 311 12.20 3.66 -1.66
C THR A 311 12.23 4.13 -3.11
N PHE A 312 11.13 4.70 -3.60
CA PHE A 312 11.08 5.27 -4.94
C PHE A 312 11.83 6.60 -5.00
N MET A 313 11.34 7.61 -4.28
CA MET A 313 12.06 8.88 -4.08
C MET A 313 12.18 9.16 -2.57
N PRO A 314 13.35 9.63 -2.10
CA PRO A 314 13.46 10.13 -0.73
C PRO A 314 12.45 11.25 -0.48
N SER A 315 11.80 11.24 0.69
CA SER A 315 10.86 12.32 1.01
C SER A 315 11.61 13.63 1.29
N PRO A 316 11.10 14.78 0.79
CA PRO A 316 11.72 16.09 1.01
C PRO A 316 11.82 16.51 2.49
N ASP A 317 10.98 15.92 3.35
CA ASP A 317 10.94 16.17 4.79
C ASP A 317 11.98 15.36 5.60
N GLY A 318 12.73 14.48 4.93
CA GLY A 318 13.73 13.62 5.57
C GLY A 318 13.15 12.47 6.40
N SER A 319 11.87 12.13 6.18
CA SER A 319 11.24 10.95 6.79
C SER A 319 11.82 9.63 6.25
N ILE A 320 11.62 8.54 7.01
CA ILE A 320 12.09 7.21 6.58
C ILE A 320 11.34 6.72 5.33
N TYR A 321 10.07 7.11 5.22
CA TYR A 321 9.23 6.73 4.11
C TYR A 321 9.56 7.58 2.89
N GLY A 322 9.59 6.95 1.72
CA GLY A 322 9.66 7.62 0.44
C GLY A 322 8.36 8.30 0.01
N SER A 323 8.53 9.16 -0.99
CA SER A 323 7.46 9.85 -1.70
C SER A 323 7.24 9.21 -3.08
N GLY A 324 5.97 9.09 -3.47
CA GLY A 324 5.54 8.57 -4.77
C GLY A 324 4.71 9.56 -5.56
N PHE A 325 4.47 9.22 -6.82
CA PHE A 325 3.56 9.92 -7.73
C PHE A 325 2.15 10.05 -7.17
N GLY A 326 1.71 9.09 -6.34
CA GLY A 326 0.43 9.18 -5.64
C GLY A 326 0.32 10.47 -4.83
N SER A 327 1.34 10.80 -4.04
CA SER A 327 1.33 12.01 -3.20
C SER A 327 1.65 13.30 -3.98
N GLN A 328 2.52 13.22 -5.00
CA GLN A 328 2.97 14.39 -5.75
C GLN A 328 1.99 14.84 -6.82
N LEU A 329 1.38 13.89 -7.54
CA LEU A 329 0.49 14.16 -8.66
C LEU A 329 -0.98 14.19 -8.24
N ALA A 330 -1.35 13.74 -7.04
CA ALA A 330 -2.74 13.76 -6.56
C ALA A 330 -3.43 15.14 -6.70
N PRO A 331 -2.82 16.26 -6.26
CA PRO A 331 -3.46 17.57 -6.40
C PRO A 331 -3.75 17.95 -7.85
N LEU A 332 -2.80 17.71 -8.76
CA LEU A 332 -2.97 17.96 -10.20
C LEU A 332 -4.05 17.05 -10.79
N ASN A 333 -4.04 15.75 -10.43
CA ASN A 333 -5.00 14.78 -10.92
C ASN A 333 -6.43 15.12 -10.47
N HIS A 334 -6.63 15.61 -9.24
CA HIS A 334 -7.93 16.09 -8.77
C HIS A 334 -8.44 17.29 -9.54
N VAL A 335 -7.57 18.23 -9.89
CA VAL A 335 -7.94 19.38 -10.71
C VAL A 335 -8.31 18.94 -12.13
N ILE A 336 -7.53 18.06 -12.74
CA ILE A 336 -7.82 17.47 -14.06
C ILE A 336 -9.17 16.76 -14.03
N ASN A 337 -9.43 15.91 -13.04
CA ASN A 337 -10.72 15.24 -12.86
C ASN A 337 -11.86 16.24 -12.75
N SER A 338 -11.67 17.31 -11.97
CA SER A 338 -12.71 18.32 -11.77
C SER A 338 -13.01 19.08 -13.07
N VAL A 339 -11.99 19.52 -13.79
CA VAL A 339 -12.14 20.23 -15.07
C VAL A 339 -12.74 19.33 -16.13
N LEU A 340 -12.28 18.08 -16.24
CA LEU A 340 -12.80 17.09 -17.18
C LEU A 340 -14.31 16.84 -16.94
N ASN A 341 -14.70 16.63 -15.69
CA ASN A 341 -16.10 16.43 -15.33
C ASN A 341 -16.95 17.67 -15.60
N MET A 342 -16.45 18.89 -15.32
CA MET A 342 -17.17 20.13 -15.67
C MET A 342 -17.38 20.29 -17.19
N ILE A 343 -16.39 19.93 -18.01
CA ILE A 343 -16.50 19.97 -19.47
C ILE A 343 -17.52 18.94 -19.97
N LEU A 344 -17.51 17.72 -19.42
CA LEU A 344 -18.47 16.67 -19.77
C LEU A 344 -19.90 17.04 -19.31
N ASP A 345 -20.05 17.62 -18.13
CA ASP A 345 -21.34 18.10 -17.62
C ASP A 345 -21.89 19.24 -18.48
N ALA A 346 -21.05 20.22 -18.84
CA ALA A 346 -21.44 21.29 -19.75
C ALA A 346 -21.84 20.76 -21.13
N GLY A 347 -21.08 19.80 -21.67
CA GLY A 347 -21.42 19.14 -22.93
C GLY A 347 -22.72 18.35 -22.85
N THR A 348 -22.96 17.65 -21.74
CA THR A 348 -24.20 16.91 -21.49
C THR A 348 -25.39 17.86 -21.43
N LEU A 349 -25.30 18.97 -20.68
CA LEU A 349 -26.37 19.95 -20.54
C LEU A 349 -26.66 20.70 -21.85
N SER A 350 -25.62 21.08 -22.60
CA SER A 350 -25.76 21.79 -23.87
C SER A 350 -26.38 20.90 -24.97
N ASN A 351 -26.01 19.62 -25.01
CA ASN A 351 -26.58 18.65 -25.96
C ASN A 351 -27.96 18.12 -25.54
N SER A 352 -28.32 18.25 -24.26
CA SER A 352 -29.62 17.79 -23.75
C SER A 352 -30.72 18.73 -24.24
N GLN A 353 -31.61 18.22 -25.09
CA GLN A 353 -32.78 18.95 -25.61
C GLN A 353 -33.91 19.02 -24.56
N GLY A 354 -33.63 19.60 -23.40
CA GLY A 354 -34.62 19.98 -22.39
C GLY A 354 -35.06 21.43 -22.57
N GLY A 355 -36.06 21.87 -21.81
CA GLY A 355 -36.53 23.26 -21.87
C GLY A 355 -37.66 23.56 -20.89
N PHE A 356 -37.96 24.83 -20.75
CA PHE A 356 -39.20 25.29 -20.13
C PHE A 356 -40.29 25.41 -21.19
N MET A 357 -41.49 24.97 -20.84
CA MET A 357 -42.66 25.04 -21.72
C MET A 357 -43.74 25.85 -21.03
N SER A 358 -44.21 26.91 -21.68
CA SER A 358 -45.28 27.77 -21.15
C SER A 358 -46.61 27.03 -21.09
N ASN A 359 -47.40 27.27 -20.04
CA ASN A 359 -48.77 26.75 -19.90
C ASN A 359 -49.72 27.23 -21.00
N GLN A 360 -49.32 28.22 -21.81
CA GLN A 360 -50.09 28.70 -22.96
C GLN A 360 -50.06 27.74 -24.15
N LEU A 361 -49.15 26.77 -24.16
CA LEU A 361 -49.10 25.73 -25.20
C LEU A 361 -50.14 24.66 -24.93
N GLN A 362 -51.16 24.64 -25.78
CA GLN A 362 -52.20 23.62 -25.76
C GLN A 362 -51.85 22.51 -26.77
N PHE A 363 -51.33 21.41 -26.25
CA PHE A 363 -51.25 20.16 -27.01
C PHE A 363 -52.62 19.48 -27.00
N ASN A 364 -52.99 18.81 -28.09
CA ASN A 364 -54.29 18.14 -28.25
C ASN A 364 -54.44 16.86 -27.40
N THR A 365 -53.69 16.75 -26.31
CA THR A 365 -53.70 15.61 -25.40
C THR A 365 -54.56 15.97 -24.19
N SER A 366 -55.68 15.27 -24.05
CA SER A 366 -56.68 15.46 -23.01
C SER A 366 -56.07 15.52 -21.60
N LYS A 367 -56.20 16.68 -20.94
CA LYS A 367 -56.18 16.87 -19.47
C LYS A 367 -55.25 15.93 -18.67
N ALA A 368 -53.99 15.89 -19.03
CA ALA A 368 -52.84 15.58 -18.18
C ALA A 368 -51.64 15.67 -19.11
N SER A 369 -50.77 16.66 -18.89
CA SER A 369 -49.54 16.84 -19.66
C SER A 369 -48.60 15.66 -19.40
N GLY A 370 -48.81 14.56 -20.13
CA GLY A 370 -47.94 13.38 -20.12
C GLY A 370 -46.87 13.47 -21.22
N PRO A 371 -45.79 12.69 -21.12
CA PRO A 371 -44.71 12.72 -22.10
C PRO A 371 -45.24 12.39 -23.51
N ILE A 372 -45.06 13.31 -24.46
CA ILE A 372 -45.43 13.11 -25.86
C ILE A 372 -44.43 12.13 -26.46
N LYS A 373 -44.89 10.91 -26.77
CA LYS A 373 -44.10 9.92 -27.49
C LYS A 373 -44.18 10.18 -28.99
N PHE A 374 -43.02 10.28 -29.63
CA PHE A 374 -42.88 10.37 -31.08
C PHE A 374 -42.41 9.03 -31.65
N GLY A 375 -43.08 8.53 -32.67
CA GLY A 375 -42.51 7.51 -33.57
C GLY A 375 -41.57 8.14 -34.59
N LEU A 376 -40.65 7.34 -35.15
CA LEU A 376 -39.77 7.80 -36.22
C LEU A 376 -40.61 8.22 -37.44
N GLY A 377 -40.51 9.50 -37.85
CA GLY A 377 -41.25 10.05 -38.98
C GLY A 377 -42.71 10.44 -38.68
N GLU A 378 -43.16 10.43 -37.42
CA GLU A 378 -44.53 10.78 -37.06
C GLU A 378 -44.74 12.30 -36.88
N PHE A 379 -45.72 12.87 -37.56
CA PHE A 379 -46.16 14.26 -37.36
C PHE A 379 -47.33 14.33 -36.37
N LYS A 380 -47.16 15.04 -35.26
CA LYS A 380 -48.24 15.31 -34.29
C LYS A 380 -48.96 16.62 -34.64
N ARG A 381 -50.29 16.60 -34.59
CA ARG A 381 -51.12 17.80 -34.81
C ARG A 381 -51.11 18.67 -33.54
N VAL A 382 -50.87 19.96 -33.72
CA VAL A 382 -50.79 20.99 -32.68
C VAL A 382 -51.79 22.10 -32.99
N MET A 383 -52.41 22.68 -31.95
CA MET A 383 -53.42 23.74 -32.10
C MET A 383 -52.78 25.14 -32.20
N SER A 384 -51.54 25.29 -31.75
CA SER A 384 -50.79 26.56 -31.77
C SER A 384 -50.08 26.78 -33.11
N SER A 385 -49.90 28.05 -33.48
CA SER A 385 -49.08 28.42 -34.65
C SER A 385 -47.60 28.04 -34.42
N GLY A 386 -46.85 27.81 -35.49
CA GLY A 386 -45.42 27.49 -35.42
C GLY A 386 -44.57 28.57 -34.75
N ASP A 387 -44.98 29.84 -34.85
CA ASP A 387 -44.32 30.97 -34.17
C ASP A 387 -44.60 30.99 -32.66
N ASP A 388 -45.85 30.67 -32.26
CA ASP A 388 -46.23 30.55 -30.85
C ASP A 388 -45.52 29.37 -30.18
N LEU A 389 -45.30 28.27 -30.91
CA LEU A 389 -44.52 27.12 -30.43
C LEU A 389 -43.08 27.49 -30.09
N ARG A 390 -42.42 28.29 -30.93
CA ARG A 390 -41.04 28.74 -30.68
C ARG A 390 -40.96 29.71 -29.51
N LYS A 391 -41.90 30.65 -29.40
CA LYS A 391 -41.91 31.64 -28.32
C LYS A 391 -42.20 31.05 -26.94
N ASN A 392 -42.95 29.95 -26.89
CA ASN A 392 -43.38 29.34 -25.65
C ASN A 392 -42.53 28.14 -25.19
N ILE A 393 -41.57 27.71 -26.00
CA ILE A 393 -40.58 26.69 -25.63
C ILE A 393 -39.23 27.39 -25.50
N VAL A 394 -38.70 27.47 -24.28
CA VAL A 394 -37.35 28.00 -24.03
C VAL A 394 -36.42 26.83 -23.77
N PRO A 395 -35.56 26.44 -24.72
CA PRO A 395 -34.68 25.30 -24.56
C PRO A 395 -33.58 25.59 -23.53
N LEU A 396 -33.15 24.55 -22.80
CA LEU A 396 -32.15 24.65 -21.73
C LEU A 396 -30.76 25.05 -22.26
N ASN A 397 -30.46 24.76 -23.52
CA ASN A 397 -29.21 25.15 -24.17
C ASN A 397 -29.04 26.68 -24.29
N GLU A 398 -30.10 27.48 -24.15
CA GLU A 398 -29.98 28.94 -24.04
C GLU A 398 -29.43 29.39 -22.67
N PHE A 399 -29.63 28.58 -21.63
CA PHE A 399 -29.12 28.83 -20.28
C PHE A 399 -27.76 28.17 -20.02
N PHE A 400 -27.51 27.01 -20.63
CA PHE A 400 -26.26 26.27 -20.50
C PHE A 400 -25.41 26.41 -21.76
N LYS A 401 -24.34 27.21 -21.64
CA LYS A 401 -23.38 27.43 -22.70
C LYS A 401 -22.60 26.16 -23.02
N GLU A 402 -22.11 26.08 -24.26
CA GLU A 402 -21.17 25.05 -24.69
C GLU A 402 -19.91 25.02 -23.81
N PRO A 403 -19.21 23.87 -23.75
CA PRO A 403 -17.95 23.77 -23.02
C PRO A 403 -16.97 24.86 -23.42
N SER A 404 -16.45 25.60 -22.43
CA SER A 404 -15.55 26.73 -22.68
C SER A 404 -14.21 26.26 -23.28
N PRO A 405 -13.77 26.82 -24.42
CA PRO A 405 -12.45 26.55 -24.99
C PRO A 405 -11.30 26.90 -24.03
N VAL A 406 -11.49 27.90 -23.16
CA VAL A 406 -10.50 28.29 -22.14
C VAL A 406 -10.30 27.17 -21.11
N LEU A 407 -11.38 26.52 -20.67
CA LEU A 407 -11.31 25.37 -19.76
C LEU A 407 -10.64 24.17 -20.45
N PHE A 408 -10.89 23.95 -21.73
CA PHE A 408 -10.22 22.90 -22.50
C PHE A 408 -8.71 23.15 -22.62
N ASN A 409 -8.31 24.40 -22.90
CA ASN A 409 -6.88 24.77 -22.93
C ASN A 409 -6.21 24.61 -21.55
N LEU A 410 -6.90 24.97 -20.47
CA LEU A 410 -6.42 24.76 -19.11
C LEU A 410 -6.26 23.26 -18.81
N LEU A 411 -7.22 22.42 -19.20
CA LEU A 411 -7.12 20.97 -19.08
C LEU A 411 -5.86 20.44 -19.79
N GLY A 412 -5.63 20.89 -21.03
CA GLY A 412 -4.44 20.55 -21.79
C GLY A 412 -3.14 20.95 -21.10
N PHE A 413 -3.08 22.17 -20.55
CA PHE A 413 -1.91 22.64 -19.79
C PHE A 413 -1.65 21.80 -18.52
N MET A 414 -2.71 21.43 -17.79
CA MET A 414 -2.59 20.63 -16.56
C MET A 414 -2.16 19.19 -16.85
N VAL A 415 -2.66 18.59 -17.93
CA VAL A 415 -2.21 17.26 -18.39
C VAL A 415 -0.73 17.29 -18.78
N GLN A 416 -0.30 18.30 -19.54
CA GLN A 416 1.11 18.47 -19.90
C GLN A 416 2.02 18.67 -18.68
N ALA A 417 1.55 19.42 -17.68
CA ALA A 417 2.28 19.60 -16.43
C ALA A 417 2.42 18.28 -15.66
N LEU A 418 1.36 17.47 -15.59
CA LEU A 418 1.37 16.15 -14.95
C LEU A 418 2.35 15.19 -15.67
N ASP A 419 2.28 15.12 -17.00
CA ASP A 419 3.16 14.25 -17.79
C ASP A 419 4.63 14.67 -17.62
N ARG A 420 4.91 15.98 -17.64
CA ARG A 420 6.27 16.50 -17.42
C ARG A 420 6.80 16.14 -16.04
N GLU A 421 6.01 16.35 -14.97
CA GLU A 421 6.44 16.04 -13.60
C GLU A 421 6.75 14.55 -13.45
N SER A 422 5.89 13.68 -14.01
CA SER A 422 6.14 12.23 -13.99
C SER A 422 7.44 11.84 -14.71
N SER A 423 7.71 12.46 -15.87
CA SER A 423 8.93 12.19 -16.66
C SER A 423 10.22 12.73 -16.02
N VAL A 424 10.17 13.85 -15.30
CA VAL A 424 11.35 14.42 -14.62
C VAL A 424 11.76 13.55 -13.44
N SER A 425 10.80 13.02 -12.68
CA SER A 425 11.10 12.03 -11.63
C SER A 425 11.69 10.75 -12.20
N GLU A 426 11.25 10.30 -13.40
CA GLU A 426 11.89 9.18 -14.11
C GLU A 426 13.35 9.49 -14.46
N LEU A 427 13.65 10.69 -14.96
CA LEU A 427 15.02 11.11 -15.27
C LEU A 427 15.89 11.19 -14.01
N MET A 428 15.37 11.74 -12.92
CA MET A 428 16.09 11.84 -11.65
C MET A 428 16.38 10.49 -10.99
N SER A 429 15.57 9.45 -11.28
CA SER A 429 15.80 8.08 -10.83
C SER A 429 16.69 7.26 -11.78
N GLY A 430 16.89 7.71 -13.02
CA GLY A 430 17.65 7.00 -14.07
C GLY A 430 18.98 7.63 -14.48
N GLU A 431 19.21 8.92 -14.25
CA GLU A 431 20.45 9.62 -14.62
C GLU A 431 21.30 9.98 -13.39
N GLN A 432 22.00 8.99 -12.83
CA GLN A 432 23.41 9.23 -12.55
C GLN A 432 24.14 8.99 -13.86
N SER A 433 24.22 10.03 -14.70
CA SER A 433 25.15 10.08 -15.82
C SER A 433 26.53 9.74 -15.27
N ILE A 434 26.99 8.53 -15.57
CA ILE A 434 28.35 8.07 -15.35
C ILE A 434 29.23 8.92 -16.27
N HIS A 435 29.57 10.12 -15.83
CA HIS A 435 30.77 10.81 -16.27
C HIS A 435 31.94 10.13 -15.56
N ASN A 436 32.35 8.99 -16.10
CA ASN A 436 33.72 8.51 -15.90
C ASN A 436 34.55 9.11 -17.04
N GLU A 437 35.28 10.17 -16.73
CA GLU A 437 36.61 10.38 -17.34
C GLU A 437 37.63 9.44 -16.70
#